data_AF-A0A401HSJ0-F1
#
_entry.id   AF-A0A401HSJ0-F1
#
_cell.length_a   1.000
_cell.length_b   1.000
_cell.length_c   1.000
_cell.angle_alpha   90.00
_cell.angle_beta   90.00
_cell.angle_gamma   90.00
#
_symmetry.space_group_name_H-M   'P 1'
#
loop_
_entity.id
_entity.type
_entity.pdbx_description
1 polymer ?
#
loop_
_entity_poly.entity_id
_entity_poly.type
_entity_poly.pdbx_seq_one_letter_code
_entity_poly.pdbx_strand_id
1 'polypeptide(L)'
;MQQVTGQQLLLSAERGGAMMSHLSIFIPLHAQDGNQTASVHIQTRRGRKGEIDASNCRLLFDLQMKQLGDTLVDVQVVDKIVSLTIWNDHPAIARLLETSRGQLAEAMTRSGYQLLTLRSTPLPSAEEREDAQAKKGALAGSAQLPDRGGYAAKPYRGVDLRA
;
A
#
# COMPACT_ATOMS: atom_id res chain seq x y z
N MET A 1 -16.16 -36.37 -13.29
CA MET A 1 -15.09 -35.35 -13.27
C MET A 1 -15.74 -33.97 -13.32
N GLN A 2 -15.53 -33.16 -12.30
CA GLN A 2 -16.22 -31.86 -12.14
C GLN A 2 -15.26 -30.76 -12.64
N GLN A 3 -15.54 -30.20 -13.82
CA GLN A 3 -14.80 -29.09 -14.41
C GLN A 3 -15.30 -27.81 -13.74
N VAL A 4 -14.49 -27.24 -12.84
CA VAL A 4 -14.77 -25.94 -12.22
C VAL A 4 -14.42 -24.87 -13.25
N THR A 5 -15.43 -24.20 -13.80
CA THR A 5 -15.25 -23.13 -14.77
C THR A 5 -14.66 -21.88 -14.08
N GLY A 6 -13.90 -21.06 -14.81
CA GLY A 6 -13.30 -19.83 -14.28
C GLY A 6 -14.32 -18.86 -13.66
N GLN A 7 -15.60 -18.96 -14.04
CA GLN A 7 -16.70 -18.19 -13.46
C GLN A 7 -17.07 -18.64 -12.03
N GLN A 8 -16.82 -19.89 -11.67
CA GLN A 8 -17.10 -20.41 -10.33
C GLN A 8 -15.98 -20.05 -9.32
N LEU A 9 -14.77 -19.77 -9.80
CA LEU A 9 -13.70 -19.16 -9.00
C LEU A 9 -14.02 -17.71 -8.65
N LEU A 10 -14.57 -16.94 -9.59
CA LEU A 10 -15.08 -15.58 -9.33
C LEU A 10 -16.12 -15.60 -8.21
N LEU A 11 -17.09 -16.52 -8.28
CA LEU A 11 -18.13 -16.70 -7.25
C LEU A 11 -17.61 -17.27 -5.91
N SER A 12 -16.41 -17.86 -5.89
CA SER A 12 -15.83 -18.43 -4.66
C SER A 12 -15.06 -17.40 -3.83
N ALA A 13 -14.51 -16.36 -4.46
CA ALA A 13 -13.96 -15.20 -3.76
C ALA A 13 -15.03 -14.46 -2.92
N GLU A 14 -16.30 -14.65 -3.26
CA GLU A 14 -17.45 -13.98 -2.65
C GLU A 14 -17.94 -14.68 -1.38
N ARG A 15 -17.61 -15.96 -1.20
CA ARG A 15 -18.05 -16.76 -0.03
C ARG A 15 -17.22 -16.53 1.24
N GLY A 16 -16.13 -15.77 1.15
CA GLY A 16 -15.21 -15.47 2.26
C GLY A 16 -15.47 -14.15 2.97
N GLY A 17 -16.71 -13.86 3.39
CA GLY A 17 -17.04 -12.95 4.52
C GLY A 17 -16.68 -11.45 4.46
N ALA A 18 -15.79 -10.98 3.59
CA ALA A 18 -15.53 -9.57 3.36
C ALA A 18 -14.97 -9.37 1.94
N MET A 19 -15.79 -8.83 1.03
CA MET A 19 -15.26 -8.32 -0.24
C MET A 19 -14.26 -7.20 0.08
N MET A 20 -12.98 -7.47 -0.12
CA MET A 20 -11.95 -6.44 -0.08
C MET A 20 -12.04 -5.63 -1.38
N SER A 21 -12.09 -4.31 -1.24
CA SER A 21 -12.04 -3.38 -2.36
C SER A 21 -10.64 -2.79 -2.48
N HIS A 22 -10.18 -2.65 -3.71
CA HIS A 22 -8.93 -2.00 -4.05
C HIS A 22 -9.17 -0.81 -4.98
N LEU A 23 -8.58 0.34 -4.65
CA LEU A 23 -8.68 1.58 -5.42
C LEU A 23 -7.29 2.18 -5.62
N SER A 24 -6.99 2.61 -6.84
CA SER A 24 -5.75 3.34 -7.15
C SER A 24 -6.10 4.75 -7.61
N ILE A 25 -5.48 5.76 -6.98
CA ILE A 25 -5.67 7.18 -7.26
C ILE A 25 -4.30 7.78 -7.60
N PHE A 26 -4.24 8.62 -8.61
CA PHE A 26 -3.04 9.38 -8.95
C PHE A 26 -3.26 10.86 -8.58
N ILE A 27 -2.42 11.40 -7.71
CA ILE A 27 -2.56 12.76 -7.16
C ILE A 27 -1.39 13.61 -7.70
N PRO A 28 -1.65 14.67 -8.49
CA PRO A 28 -0.60 15.59 -8.88
C PRO A 28 -0.16 16.41 -7.64
N LEU A 29 1.12 16.32 -7.31
CA LEU A 29 1.79 17.10 -6.29
C LEU A 29 2.54 18.26 -6.95
N HIS A 30 2.18 19.49 -6.56
CA HIS A 30 2.89 20.69 -6.99
C HIS A 30 3.91 21.07 -5.92
N ALA A 31 5.18 20.75 -6.15
CA ALA A 31 6.29 21.19 -5.30
C ALA A 31 6.97 22.42 -5.92
N GLN A 32 7.73 23.18 -5.12
CA GLN A 32 8.49 24.33 -5.62
C GLN A 32 9.46 23.97 -6.76
N ASP A 33 9.92 22.72 -6.79
CA ASP A 33 10.85 22.21 -7.81
C ASP A 33 10.15 21.57 -9.03
N GLY A 34 8.81 21.59 -9.12
CA GLY A 34 8.04 21.10 -10.27
C GLY A 34 6.82 20.22 -9.93
N ASN A 35 6.12 19.75 -10.96
CA ASN A 35 5.00 18.81 -10.82
C ASN A 35 5.51 17.38 -10.69
N GLN A 36 5.07 16.68 -9.64
CA GLN A 36 5.27 15.25 -9.44
C GLN A 36 3.90 14.58 -9.32
N THR A 37 3.79 13.27 -9.55
CA THR A 37 2.52 12.55 -9.36
C THR A 37 2.73 11.48 -8.30
N ALA A 38 1.94 11.52 -7.24
CA ALA A 38 1.85 10.47 -6.24
C ALA A 38 0.85 9.41 -6.70
N SER A 39 1.16 8.14 -6.47
CA SER A 39 0.18 7.06 -6.63
C SER A 39 -0.27 6.60 -5.24
N VAL A 40 -1.57 6.50 -5.02
CA VAL A 40 -2.16 6.08 -3.76
C VAL A 40 -3.00 4.85 -4.00
N HIS A 41 -2.61 3.75 -3.37
CA HIS A 41 -3.33 2.50 -3.40
C HIS A 41 -4.07 2.32 -2.09
N ILE A 42 -5.38 2.10 -2.16
CA ILE A 42 -6.26 1.96 -1.01
C ILE A 42 -6.80 0.53 -1.00
N GLN A 43 -6.64 -0.14 0.13
CA GLN A 43 -7.28 -1.43 0.41
C GLN A 43 -8.24 -1.24 1.58
N THR A 44 -9.49 -1.62 1.39
CA THR A 44 -10.53 -1.46 2.42
C THR A 44 -11.48 -2.64 2.39
N ARG A 45 -12.14 -2.90 3.51
CA ARG A 45 -13.34 -3.74 3.49
C ARG A 45 -14.47 -2.96 2.82
N ARG A 46 -15.29 -3.65 2.03
CA ARG A 46 -16.49 -3.08 1.43
C ARG A 46 -17.64 -3.20 2.43
N GLY A 47 -18.22 -2.06 2.80
CA GLY A 47 -19.43 -2.04 3.63
C GLY A 47 -20.64 -2.63 2.90
N ARG A 48 -21.72 -2.90 3.64
CA ARG A 48 -22.98 -3.46 3.10
C ARG A 48 -23.58 -2.66 1.92
N LYS A 49 -23.24 -1.37 1.81
CA LYS A 49 -23.69 -0.46 0.74
C LYS A 49 -22.63 -0.20 -0.34
N GLY A 50 -21.50 -0.90 -0.32
CA GLY A 50 -20.39 -0.61 -1.23
C GLY A 50 -19.45 0.49 -0.76
N GLU A 51 -19.71 1.09 0.40
CA GLU A 51 -18.93 2.19 0.99
C GLU A 51 -17.55 1.71 1.48
N ILE A 52 -16.58 2.62 1.45
CA ILE A 52 -15.21 2.43 1.95
C ILE A 52 -15.24 2.57 3.48
N ASP A 53 -14.64 1.60 4.20
CA ASP A 53 -14.47 1.67 5.64
C ASP A 53 -13.19 2.44 6.00
N ALA A 54 -13.35 3.74 6.25
CA ALA A 54 -12.26 4.60 6.69
C ALA A 54 -11.67 4.22 8.06
N SER A 55 -12.38 3.44 8.88
CA SER A 55 -11.87 2.98 10.17
C SER A 55 -10.95 1.77 10.03
N ASN A 56 -11.06 1.02 8.93
CA ASN A 56 -10.28 -0.20 8.67
C ASN A 56 -9.82 -0.25 7.21
N CYS A 57 -8.75 0.47 6.91
CA CYS A 57 -8.17 0.53 5.59
C CYS A 57 -6.63 0.55 5.65
N ARG A 58 -6.01 0.22 4.53
CA ARG A 58 -4.57 0.37 4.31
C ARG A 58 -4.37 1.28 3.11
N LEU A 59 -3.57 2.33 3.28
CA LEU A 59 -3.19 3.23 2.21
C LEU A 59 -1.70 3.08 1.96
N LEU A 60 -1.33 2.92 0.70
CA LEU A 60 0.04 2.85 0.25
C LEU A 60 0.30 4.01 -0.70
N PHE A 61 1.16 4.93 -0.29
CA PHE A 61 1.61 6.05 -1.11
C PHE A 61 2.94 5.69 -1.74
N ASP A 62 2.97 5.72 -3.06
CA ASP A 62 4.16 5.67 -3.87
C ASP A 62 4.52 7.10 -4.31
N LEU A 63 5.60 7.64 -3.74
CA LEU A 63 6.06 8.99 -3.96
C LEU A 63 7.45 8.96 -4.61
N GLN A 64 7.58 9.61 -5.75
CA GLN A 64 8.88 9.93 -6.33
C GLN A 64 9.17 11.40 -6.06
N MET A 65 10.04 11.71 -5.10
CA MET A 65 10.36 13.08 -4.71
C MET A 65 11.73 13.52 -5.23
N LYS A 66 11.85 14.74 -5.74
CA LYS A 66 13.13 15.23 -6.31
C LYS A 66 14.26 15.26 -5.29
N GLN A 67 14.00 15.78 -4.09
CA GLN A 67 15.01 15.97 -3.06
C GLN A 67 15.22 14.73 -2.19
N LEU A 68 14.16 13.94 -2.00
CA LEU A 68 14.11 12.86 -1.02
C LEU A 68 14.16 11.47 -1.67
N GLY A 69 14.12 11.42 -3.01
CA GLY A 69 14.12 10.20 -3.79
C GLY A 69 12.82 9.41 -3.69
N ASP A 70 12.91 8.11 -3.97
CA ASP A 70 11.79 7.19 -3.87
C ASP A 70 11.37 7.01 -2.41
N THR A 71 10.10 7.26 -2.13
CA THR A 71 9.53 7.13 -0.79
C THR A 71 8.27 6.31 -0.87
N LEU A 72 8.21 5.24 -0.09
CA LEU A 72 7.01 4.44 0.08
C LEU A 72 6.45 4.72 1.47
N VAL A 73 5.18 5.08 1.55
CA VAL A 73 4.51 5.33 2.83
C VAL A 73 3.35 4.35 2.96
N ASP A 74 3.39 3.49 3.97
CA ASP A 74 2.30 2.58 4.31
C ASP A 74 1.60 3.08 5.56
N VAL A 75 0.30 3.30 5.39
CA VAL A 75 -0.62 3.75 6.43
C VAL A 75 -1.58 2.61 6.70
N GLN A 76 -1.42 1.95 7.84
CA GLN A 76 -2.36 0.93 8.28
C GLN A 76 -3.30 1.52 9.32
N VAL A 77 -4.60 1.47 9.04
CA VAL A 77 -5.66 1.95 9.91
C VAL A 77 -6.49 0.77 10.40
N VAL A 78 -6.58 0.61 11.72
CA VAL A 78 -7.43 -0.41 12.38
C VAL A 78 -8.18 0.29 13.50
N ASP A 79 -9.51 0.29 13.45
CA ASP A 79 -10.36 1.01 14.40
C ASP A 79 -9.91 2.47 14.63
N LYS A 80 -9.58 3.16 13.54
CA LYS A 80 -9.02 4.54 13.54
C LYS A 80 -7.66 4.72 14.23
N ILE A 81 -7.02 3.63 14.65
CA ILE A 81 -5.63 3.63 15.12
C ILE A 81 -4.71 3.46 13.92
N VAL A 82 -3.76 4.38 13.78
CA VAL A 82 -2.88 4.51 12.62
C VAL A 82 -1.48 4.03 12.96
N SER A 83 -0.95 3.13 12.14
CA SER A 83 0.46 2.76 12.10
C SER A 83 1.07 3.22 10.79
N LEU A 84 2.12 4.03 10.88
CA LEU A 84 2.79 4.65 9.74
C LEU A 84 4.20 4.10 9.60
N THR A 85 4.48 3.50 8.44
CA THR A 85 5.82 3.02 8.09
C THR A 85 6.28 3.69 6.81
N ILE A 86 7.50 4.22 6.83
CA ILE A 86 8.06 4.98 5.71
C ILE A 86 9.34 4.27 5.27
N TRP A 87 9.34 3.78 4.02
CA TRP A 87 10.55 3.24 3.40
C TRP A 87 11.20 4.29 2.52
N ASN A 88 12.43 4.64 2.86
CA ASN A 88 13.22 5.62 2.14
C ASN A 88 14.70 5.52 2.50
N ASP A 89 15.59 5.68 1.51
CA ASP A 89 17.04 5.58 1.69
C ASP A 89 17.73 6.91 2.03
N HIS A 90 16.98 8.01 2.04
CA HIS A 90 17.53 9.33 2.30
C HIS A 90 17.82 9.51 3.81
N PRO A 91 19.07 9.85 4.20
CA PRO A 91 19.48 9.89 5.60
C PRO A 91 18.75 10.96 6.43
N ALA A 92 18.23 12.00 5.78
CA ALA A 92 17.48 13.05 6.47
C ALA A 92 16.06 12.63 6.91
N ILE A 93 15.49 11.53 6.40
CA ILE A 93 14.12 11.12 6.71
C ILE A 93 13.93 10.86 8.21
N ALA A 94 14.84 10.09 8.82
CA ALA A 94 14.71 9.70 10.21
C ALA A 94 14.60 10.94 11.13
N ARG A 95 15.45 11.95 10.87
CA ARG A 95 15.43 13.21 11.62
C ARG A 95 14.18 14.03 11.35
N LEU A 96 13.75 14.13 10.08
CA LEU A 96 12.55 14.86 9.70
C LEU A 96 11.31 14.28 10.39
N LEU A 97 11.18 12.95 10.40
CA LEU A 97 10.07 12.26 11.05
C LEU A 97 10.07 12.43 12.56
N GLU A 98 11.24 12.41 13.20
CA GLU A 98 11.33 12.64 14.64
C GLU A 98 10.85 14.06 14.99
N THR A 99 11.29 15.07 14.24
CA THR A 99 10.88 16.47 14.47
C THR A 99 9.40 16.74 14.14
N SER A 100 8.83 16.02 13.16
CA SER A 100 7.44 16.20 12.71
C SER A 100 6.45 15.28 13.43
N ARG A 101 6.91 14.34 14.26
CA ARG A 101 6.08 13.36 14.96
C ARG A 101 4.94 14.00 15.75
N GLY A 102 5.24 15.05 16.53
CA GLY A 102 4.23 15.75 17.34
C GLY A 102 3.15 16.39 16.47
N GLN A 103 3.56 17.12 15.43
CA GLN A 103 2.65 17.75 14.48
C GLN A 103 1.77 16.72 13.76
N LEU A 104 2.33 15.58 13.37
CA LEU A 104 1.60 14.51 12.72
C LEU A 104 0.57 13.87 13.65
N ALA A 105 0.95 13.59 14.90
CA ALA A 105 0.04 13.04 15.91
C ALA A 105 -1.15 13.97 16.17
N GLU A 106 -0.89 15.29 16.29
CA GLU A 106 -1.95 16.28 16.44
C GLU A 106 -2.85 16.38 15.20
N ALA A 107 -2.28 16.36 13.99
CA ALA A 107 -3.04 16.38 12.75
C ALA A 107 -3.97 15.16 12.63
N MET A 108 -3.46 13.96 12.93
CA MET A 108 -4.26 12.74 12.97
C MET A 108 -5.39 12.85 14.02
N THR A 109 -5.09 13.36 15.21
CA THR A 109 -6.07 13.54 16.29
C THR A 109 -7.19 14.48 15.86
N ARG A 110 -6.88 15.62 15.22
CA ARG A 110 -7.88 16.55 14.68
C ARG A 110 -8.76 15.91 13.61
N SER A 111 -8.23 14.96 12.85
CA SER A 111 -8.97 14.19 11.85
C SER A 111 -9.74 12.98 12.45
N GLY A 112 -9.67 12.75 13.76
CA GLY A 112 -10.36 11.66 14.45
C GLY A 112 -9.61 10.32 14.45
N TYR A 113 -8.30 10.34 14.20
CA TYR A 113 -7.41 9.17 14.21
C TYR A 113 -6.37 9.26 15.33
N GLN A 114 -5.82 8.12 15.75
CA GLN A 114 -4.76 8.08 16.77
C GLN A 114 -3.47 7.48 16.18
N LEU A 115 -2.36 8.22 16.23
CA LEU A 115 -1.06 7.72 15.77
C LEU A 115 -0.45 6.78 16.82
N LEU A 116 -0.37 5.48 16.52
CA LEU A 116 0.24 4.48 17.37
C LEU A 116 1.75 4.36 17.10
N THR A 117 2.10 4.14 15.84
CA THR A 117 3.50 3.98 15.43
C THR A 117 3.85 4.88 14.26
N LEU A 118 5.07 5.40 14.30
CA LEU A 118 5.73 6.06 13.18
C LEU A 118 7.14 5.51 13.12
N ARG A 119 7.50 4.89 11.99
CA ARG A 119 8.80 4.25 11.78
C ARG A 119 9.36 4.63 10.41
N SER A 120 10.68 4.75 10.34
CA SER A 120 11.43 4.82 9.08
C SER A 120 12.29 3.58 8.95
N THR A 121 12.32 3.05 7.74
CA THR A 121 13.13 1.90 7.34
C THR A 121 13.78 2.22 6.00
N PRO A 122 15.01 1.76 5.73
CA PRO A 122 15.57 1.82 4.37
C PRO A 122 14.69 1.05 3.39
N LEU A 123 14.73 1.43 2.12
CA LEU A 123 14.16 0.61 1.06
C LEU A 123 15.05 -0.64 0.90
N PRO A 124 14.48 -1.85 0.83
CA PRO A 124 15.26 -3.03 0.50
C PRO A 124 15.80 -2.90 -0.92
N SER A 125 16.97 -3.48 -1.13
CA SER A 125 17.61 -3.59 -2.44
C SER A 125 16.73 -4.35 -3.44
N ALA A 126 16.98 -4.17 -4.73
CA ALA A 126 16.21 -4.85 -5.78
C ALA A 126 16.27 -6.39 -5.64
N GLU A 127 17.42 -6.93 -5.24
CA GLU A 127 17.67 -8.35 -5.03
C GLU A 127 16.82 -8.91 -3.87
N GLU A 128 16.76 -8.19 -2.76
CA GLU A 128 15.91 -8.56 -1.60
C GLU A 128 14.41 -8.52 -1.92
N ARG A 129 13.99 -7.69 -2.88
CA ARG A 129 12.59 -7.61 -3.35
C ARG A 129 12.19 -8.82 -4.19
N GLU A 130 13.10 -9.28 -5.06
CA GLU A 130 12.89 -10.47 -5.89
C GLU A 130 12.82 -11.74 -5.03
N ASP A 131 13.71 -11.87 -4.04
CA ASP A 131 13.70 -12.98 -3.09
C ASP A 131 12.46 -13.00 -2.18
N ALA A 132 11.98 -11.83 -1.76
CA ALA A 132 10.76 -11.69 -0.97
C ALA A 132 9.48 -12.01 -1.76
N GLN A 133 9.48 -11.79 -3.08
CA GLN A 133 8.39 -12.18 -3.97
C GLN A 133 8.41 -13.68 -4.29
N ALA A 134 9.58 -14.32 -4.39
CA ALA A 134 9.74 -15.75 -4.64
C ALA A 134 9.31 -16.63 -3.45
N LYS A 135 9.41 -16.12 -2.21
CA LYS A 135 9.08 -16.84 -0.97
C LYS A 135 7.68 -16.50 -0.40
N LYS A 136 6.68 -16.17 -1.25
CA LYS A 136 5.26 -16.01 -0.85
C LYS A 136 4.68 -17.36 -0.39
N GLY A 137 5.01 -17.79 0.83
CA GLY A 137 4.48 -19.03 1.43
C GLY A 137 4.76 -19.24 2.91
N ALA A 138 5.81 -18.62 3.47
CA ALA A 138 6.09 -18.74 4.90
C ALA A 138 6.81 -17.48 5.37
N LEU A 139 6.20 -16.73 6.30
CA LEU A 139 6.78 -15.74 7.23
C LEU A 139 5.84 -14.52 7.37
N ALA A 140 4.84 -14.67 8.23
CA ALA A 140 3.92 -13.62 8.66
C ALA A 140 4.52 -12.64 9.70
N GLY A 141 5.81 -12.28 9.58
CA GLY A 141 6.52 -11.65 10.72
C GLY A 141 7.65 -10.66 10.44
N SER A 142 8.12 -10.47 9.22
CA SER A 142 9.11 -9.42 8.90
C SER A 142 8.46 -8.33 8.06
N ALA A 143 8.98 -7.09 8.17
CA ALA A 143 8.50 -5.89 7.47
C ALA A 143 8.53 -6.07 5.94
N GLN A 144 7.53 -6.77 5.41
CA GLN A 144 7.36 -7.03 4.00
C GLN A 144 7.03 -5.71 3.34
N LEU A 145 7.83 -5.30 2.36
CA LEU A 145 7.46 -4.15 1.55
C LEU A 145 6.07 -4.37 0.95
N PRO A 146 5.20 -3.37 1.01
CA PRO A 146 3.97 -3.38 0.24
C PRO A 146 4.27 -3.69 -1.22
N ASP A 147 3.59 -4.69 -1.78
CA ASP A 147 3.84 -5.19 -3.14
C ASP A 147 3.39 -4.14 -4.17
N ARG A 148 4.31 -3.28 -4.63
CA ARG A 148 4.08 -2.35 -5.74
C ARG A 148 3.56 -3.07 -7.00
N GLY A 149 4.05 -4.29 -7.24
CA GLY A 149 3.74 -5.11 -8.42
C GLY A 149 2.46 -5.93 -8.34
N GLY A 150 1.85 -6.05 -7.15
CA GLY A 150 0.53 -6.67 -6.99
C GLY A 150 -0.60 -5.82 -7.58
N TYR A 151 -0.34 -4.53 -7.81
CA TYR A 151 -1.31 -3.53 -8.27
C TYR A 151 -1.00 -2.96 -9.66
N ALA A 152 0.21 -3.20 -10.19
CA ALA A 152 0.50 -3.00 -11.60
C ALA A 152 -0.13 -4.15 -12.41
N ALA A 153 -0.95 -3.82 -13.40
CA ALA A 153 -1.48 -4.82 -14.33
C ALA A 153 -0.30 -5.58 -14.95
N LYS A 154 -0.18 -6.89 -14.68
CA LYS A 154 0.82 -7.71 -15.34
C LYS A 154 0.66 -7.53 -16.85
N PRO A 155 1.72 -7.18 -17.61
CA PRO A 155 1.61 -7.03 -19.05
C PRO A 155 1.04 -8.33 -19.62
N TYR A 156 -0.02 -8.20 -20.41
CA TYR A 156 -0.71 -9.32 -21.03
C TYR A 156 0.29 -10.13 -21.84
N ARG A 157 0.69 -11.30 -21.31
CA ARG A 157 1.53 -12.25 -22.03
C ARG A 157 0.57 -13.01 -22.94
N GLY A 158 0.56 -12.59 -24.20
CA GLY A 158 -0.33 -13.13 -25.23
C GLY A 158 -0.42 -14.65 -25.15
N VAL A 159 -1.66 -15.15 -25.16
CA VAL A 159 -1.91 -16.56 -25.40
C VAL A 159 -1.48 -16.85 -26.85
N ASP A 160 -0.47 -17.70 -27.03
CA ASP A 160 -0.18 -18.27 -28.35
C ASP A 160 -1.39 -19.12 -28.75
N LEU A 161 -2.28 -18.52 -29.55
CA LEU A 161 -3.32 -19.25 -30.25
C LEU A 161 -2.62 -20.10 -31.31
N ARG A 162 -2.33 -21.36 -30.98
CA ARG A 162 -2.03 -22.37 -32.00
C ARG A 162 -3.32 -22.58 -32.80
N ALA A 163 -3.32 -22.08 -34.03
CA ALA A 163 -4.28 -22.45 -35.07
C ALA A 163 -4.05 -23.90 -35.53
#